data_AF-A0A011ALN0-F1
#
_entry.id   AF-A0A011ALN0-F1
#
_cell.length_a   1.000
_cell.length_b   1.000
_cell.length_c   1.000
_cell.angle_alpha   90.00
_cell.angle_beta   90.00
_cell.angle_gamma   90.00
#
_symmetry.space_group_name_H-M   'P 1'
#
loop_
_entity.id
_entity.type
_entity.pdbx_description
1 polymer ?
#
loop_
_entity_poly.entity_id
_entity_poly.type
_entity_poly.pdbx_seq_one_letter_code
_entity_poly.pdbx_strand_id
1 'polypeptide(L)'
;MLPCVRRWHSESARHVVERLAAGRSLDDLGLATVDGLLDLRGLPAAGLVVTGARLTGLDLSYASLPEARLTDVEWRQCRFDSVDLSAAVIVGGSLAESTVRRADLRDTSVAGSSWESVDLVGSKFAYFAAERVTFTHTTFPALASVGFTRCSFERCRFLGGLSGVRFLGRQTRDDRAPAVLRGVSFFSDNLRYAEFDGMEFDDVTFPGSDAIIVVEHGFRAVAERAGDLSMNRRDDVGEAFRKFLSLESSRPGLSATAGWAIGRRDFIDDHPNGPELADFATRTLRKAQKQLRSEGVIG
;
A
#
# COMPACT_ATOMS: atom_id res chain seq x y z
N MET A 1 -23.84 -9.13 -16.94
CA MET A 1 -23.54 -8.57 -18.28
C MET A 1 -22.29 -7.72 -18.14
N LEU A 2 -21.23 -7.99 -18.91
CA LEU A 2 -20.12 -7.05 -19.03
C LEU A 2 -20.69 -5.74 -19.64
N PRO A 3 -20.33 -4.55 -19.13
CA PRO A 3 -20.69 -3.29 -19.79
C PRO A 3 -20.25 -3.34 -21.26
N CYS A 4 -21.01 -2.73 -22.16
CA CYS A 4 -20.69 -2.69 -23.58
C CYS A 4 -19.36 -1.93 -23.76
N VAL A 5 -18.26 -2.66 -23.96
CA VAL A 5 -16.94 -2.09 -24.27
C VAL A 5 -16.96 -1.59 -25.71
N ARG A 6 -16.45 -0.37 -25.93
CA ARG A 6 -16.35 0.21 -27.27
C ARG A 6 -15.53 -0.70 -28.19
N ARG A 7 -16.04 -0.95 -29.39
CA ARG A 7 -15.25 -1.63 -30.44
C ARG A 7 -14.37 -0.60 -31.14
N TRP A 8 -13.07 -0.84 -31.11
CA TRP A 8 -12.07 0.02 -31.71
C TRP A 8 -11.69 -0.46 -33.12
N HIS A 9 -11.73 0.45 -34.09
CA HIS A 9 -11.01 0.29 -35.35
C HIS A 9 -9.56 0.73 -35.16
N SER A 10 -8.62 0.04 -35.82
CA SER A 10 -7.18 0.24 -35.63
C SER A 10 -6.74 1.69 -35.87
N GLU A 11 -7.27 2.34 -36.91
CA GLU A 11 -6.94 3.72 -37.25
C GLU A 11 -7.46 4.72 -36.21
N SER A 12 -8.73 4.58 -35.78
CA SER A 12 -9.32 5.46 -34.76
C SER A 12 -8.63 5.31 -33.41
N ALA A 13 -8.30 4.08 -33.01
CA ALA A 13 -7.55 3.83 -31.77
C ALA A 13 -6.16 4.47 -31.83
N ARG A 14 -5.45 4.28 -32.96
CA ARG A 14 -4.14 4.88 -33.17
C ARG A 14 -4.21 6.41 -33.09
N HIS A 15 -5.20 7.04 -33.71
CA HIS A 15 -5.34 8.49 -33.68
C HIS A 15 -5.57 9.02 -32.26
N VAL A 16 -6.39 8.33 -31.46
CA VAL A 16 -6.59 8.66 -30.03
C VAL A 16 -5.29 8.48 -29.24
N VAL A 17 -4.58 7.37 -29.43
CA VAL A 17 -3.29 7.09 -28.78
C VAL A 17 -2.25 8.17 -29.09
N GLU A 18 -2.14 8.59 -30.35
CA GLU A 18 -1.23 9.66 -30.78
C GLU A 18 -1.58 11.01 -30.15
N ARG A 19 -2.87 11.29 -29.94
CA ARG A 19 -3.34 12.52 -29.28
C ARG A 19 -3.04 12.49 -27.79
N LEU A 20 -3.31 11.37 -27.11
CA LEU A 20 -2.98 11.16 -25.70
C LEU A 20 -1.48 11.28 -25.45
N ALA A 21 -0.66 10.61 -26.27
CA ALA A 21 0.80 10.65 -26.17
C ALA A 21 1.37 12.08 -26.29
N ALA A 22 0.73 12.92 -27.10
CA ALA A 22 1.11 14.31 -27.30
C ALA A 22 0.38 15.30 -26.37
N GLY A 23 -0.45 14.82 -25.44
CA GLY A 23 -1.26 15.67 -24.55
C GLY A 23 -2.23 16.60 -25.31
N ARG A 24 -2.67 16.21 -26.51
CA ARG A 24 -3.59 17.01 -27.34
C ARG A 24 -5.05 16.71 -26.98
N SER A 25 -5.93 17.70 -27.17
CA SER A 25 -7.38 17.53 -26.99
C SER A 25 -7.94 16.43 -27.91
N LEU A 26 -8.97 15.75 -27.41
CA LEU A 26 -9.75 14.71 -28.06
C LEU A 26 -11.15 15.20 -28.50
N ASP A 27 -11.50 16.47 -28.22
CA ASP A 27 -12.87 16.99 -28.39
C ASP A 27 -13.32 16.99 -29.86
N ASP A 28 -12.38 17.13 -30.80
CA ASP A 28 -12.59 17.15 -32.24
C ASP A 28 -12.83 15.76 -32.85
N LEU A 29 -12.68 14.69 -32.06
CA LEU A 29 -12.76 13.31 -32.54
C LEU A 29 -14.19 12.74 -32.54
N GLY A 30 -15.18 13.52 -32.10
CA GLY A 30 -16.58 13.09 -32.07
C GLY A 30 -16.83 11.84 -31.23
N LEU A 31 -16.00 11.61 -30.21
CA LEU A 31 -16.16 10.47 -29.30
C LEU A 31 -17.37 10.71 -28.40
N ALA A 32 -18.15 9.67 -28.16
CA ALA A 32 -19.30 9.75 -27.27
C ALA A 32 -18.88 9.95 -25.81
N THR A 33 -19.80 10.47 -25.01
CA THR A 33 -19.66 10.59 -23.56
C THR A 33 -20.60 9.59 -22.88
N VAL A 34 -20.12 8.92 -21.83
CA VAL A 34 -20.91 8.01 -20.98
C VAL A 34 -20.73 8.43 -19.52
N ASP A 35 -21.82 8.66 -18.81
CA ASP A 35 -21.83 9.19 -17.43
C ASP A 35 -21.03 10.49 -17.26
N GLY A 36 -21.00 11.34 -18.29
CA GLY A 36 -20.22 12.58 -18.28
C GLY A 36 -18.72 12.43 -18.57
N LEU A 37 -18.24 11.21 -18.85
CA LEU A 37 -16.84 10.92 -19.20
C LEU A 37 -16.70 10.58 -20.69
N LEU A 38 -15.61 11.03 -21.32
CA LEU A 38 -15.29 10.69 -22.71
C LEU A 38 -15.02 9.19 -22.84
N ASP A 39 -15.76 8.49 -23.70
CA ASP A 39 -15.73 7.03 -23.79
C ASP A 39 -14.48 6.51 -24.53
N LEU A 40 -13.46 6.17 -23.73
CA LEU A 40 -12.24 5.51 -24.16
C LEU A 40 -12.19 4.03 -23.75
N ARG A 41 -13.33 3.42 -23.41
CA ARG A 41 -13.36 2.08 -22.84
C ARG A 41 -12.80 1.06 -23.82
N GLY A 42 -11.96 0.14 -23.33
CA GLY A 42 -11.36 -0.89 -24.18
C GLY A 42 -10.28 -0.40 -25.16
N LEU A 43 -9.77 0.82 -25.01
CA LEU A 43 -8.73 1.35 -25.90
C LEU A 43 -7.50 0.42 -25.93
N PRO A 44 -7.09 -0.10 -27.10
CA PRO A 44 -5.87 -0.89 -27.22
C PRO A 44 -4.65 0.03 -27.37
N ALA A 45 -3.89 0.21 -26.29
CA ALA A 45 -2.82 1.19 -26.19
C ALA A 45 -1.60 0.64 -25.41
N ALA A 46 -1.24 -0.61 -25.69
CA ALA A 46 -0.04 -1.23 -25.13
C ALA A 46 1.22 -0.39 -25.41
N GLY A 47 2.06 -0.22 -24.39
CA GLY A 47 3.28 0.57 -24.47
C GLY A 47 3.06 2.08 -24.64
N LEU A 48 1.84 2.60 -24.38
CA LEU A 48 1.55 4.03 -24.48
C LEU A 48 2.58 4.86 -23.69
N VAL A 49 3.17 5.86 -24.35
CA VAL A 49 4.09 6.80 -23.72
C VAL A 49 3.42 8.17 -23.66
N VAL A 50 3.31 8.74 -22.46
CA VAL A 50 2.76 10.07 -22.23
C VAL A 50 3.69 10.86 -21.32
N THR A 51 3.95 12.12 -21.68
CA THR A 51 4.77 13.01 -20.87
C THR A 51 4.08 14.36 -20.69
N GLY A 52 3.89 14.80 -19.45
CA GLY A 52 3.41 16.15 -19.15
C GLY A 52 1.95 16.44 -19.54
N ALA A 53 1.16 15.42 -19.87
CA ALA A 53 -0.22 15.62 -20.32
C ALA A 53 -1.17 15.88 -19.14
N ARG A 54 -2.22 16.68 -19.41
CA ARG A 54 -3.34 16.90 -18.49
C ARG A 54 -4.59 16.27 -19.08
N LEU A 55 -5.12 15.27 -18.39
CA LEU A 55 -6.18 14.41 -18.89
C LEU A 55 -7.31 14.37 -17.87
N THR A 56 -8.46 14.92 -18.25
CA THR A 56 -9.60 15.08 -17.35
C THR A 56 -10.83 14.41 -17.93
N GLY A 57 -11.60 13.70 -17.12
CA GLY A 57 -12.92 13.21 -17.51
C GLY A 57 -12.90 12.08 -18.54
N LEU A 58 -11.90 11.21 -18.52
CA LEU A 58 -11.78 10.09 -19.46
C LEU A 58 -12.24 8.78 -18.83
N ASP A 59 -13.02 7.98 -19.56
CA ASP A 59 -13.34 6.60 -19.16
C ASP A 59 -12.46 5.61 -19.94
N LEU A 60 -11.37 5.19 -19.32
CA LEU A 60 -10.42 4.17 -19.78
C LEU A 60 -10.75 2.77 -19.24
N SER A 61 -11.98 2.53 -18.77
CA SER A 61 -12.35 1.21 -18.25
C SER A 61 -12.11 0.12 -19.30
N TYR A 62 -11.59 -1.02 -18.88
CA TYR A 62 -11.23 -2.14 -19.77
C TYR A 62 -10.16 -1.84 -20.83
N ALA A 63 -9.53 -0.65 -20.82
CA ALA A 63 -8.43 -0.35 -21.75
C ALA A 63 -7.22 -1.27 -21.47
N SER A 64 -6.42 -1.50 -22.51
CA SER A 64 -5.19 -2.27 -22.43
C SER A 64 -4.01 -1.30 -22.56
N LEU A 65 -3.33 -1.07 -21.43
CA LEU A 65 -2.16 -0.20 -21.27
C LEU A 65 -0.96 -0.95 -20.65
N PRO A 66 -0.71 -2.24 -20.97
CA PRO A 66 0.45 -2.92 -20.42
C PRO A 66 1.74 -2.19 -20.87
N GLU A 67 2.74 -2.16 -20.00
CA GLU A 67 4.03 -1.50 -20.25
C GLU A 67 3.94 0.00 -20.57
N ALA A 68 2.82 0.65 -20.23
CA ALA A 68 2.67 2.09 -20.42
C ALA A 68 3.72 2.87 -19.60
N ARG A 69 4.24 3.96 -20.19
CA ARG A 69 5.19 4.87 -19.56
C ARG A 69 4.55 6.24 -19.40
N LEU A 70 4.19 6.57 -18.18
CA LEU A 70 3.47 7.80 -17.83
C LEU A 70 4.39 8.67 -16.99
N THR A 71 4.90 9.76 -17.55
CA THR A 71 5.81 10.69 -16.86
C THR A 71 5.15 12.05 -16.68
N ASP A 72 5.06 12.54 -15.46
CA ASP A 72 4.48 13.85 -15.13
C ASP A 72 3.08 14.07 -15.70
N VAL A 73 2.26 13.01 -15.74
CA VAL A 73 0.88 13.07 -16.26
C VAL A 73 -0.08 13.41 -15.11
N GLU A 74 -0.95 14.38 -15.35
CA GLU A 74 -2.01 14.77 -14.42
C GLU A 74 -3.35 14.18 -14.90
N TRP A 75 -3.89 13.23 -14.15
CA TRP A 75 -5.20 12.63 -14.40
C TRP A 75 -6.19 13.11 -13.36
N ARG A 76 -7.32 13.67 -13.79
CA ARG A 76 -8.37 14.13 -12.88
C ARG A 76 -9.75 13.62 -13.31
N GLN A 77 -10.52 13.10 -12.37
CA GLN A 77 -11.88 12.62 -12.65
C GLN A 77 -11.94 11.58 -13.77
N CYS A 78 -10.95 10.69 -13.81
CA CYS A 78 -10.84 9.62 -14.81
C CYS A 78 -11.28 8.27 -14.22
N ARG A 79 -11.73 7.37 -15.08
CA ARG A 79 -12.12 6.00 -14.71
C ARG A 79 -11.18 5.00 -15.38
N PHE A 80 -10.49 4.20 -14.57
CA PHE A 80 -9.56 3.15 -14.96
C PHE A 80 -10.05 1.77 -14.51
N ASP A 81 -11.36 1.58 -14.40
CA ASP A 81 -11.92 0.36 -13.85
C ASP A 81 -11.65 -0.84 -14.78
N SER A 82 -11.09 -1.92 -14.24
CA SER A 82 -10.67 -3.09 -15.02
C SER A 82 -9.66 -2.78 -16.14
N VAL A 83 -8.91 -1.69 -16.04
CA VAL A 83 -7.78 -1.41 -16.94
C VAL A 83 -6.66 -2.43 -16.72
N ASP A 84 -5.94 -2.76 -17.78
CA ASP A 84 -4.65 -3.46 -17.68
C ASP A 84 -3.52 -2.42 -17.70
N LEU A 85 -2.86 -2.24 -16.56
CA LEU A 85 -1.66 -1.41 -16.38
C LEU A 85 -0.46 -2.28 -15.97
N SER A 86 -0.49 -3.58 -16.29
CA SER A 86 0.58 -4.49 -15.92
C SER A 86 1.92 -4.05 -16.49
N ALA A 87 2.99 -4.15 -15.70
CA ALA A 87 4.34 -3.69 -16.05
C ALA A 87 4.45 -2.19 -16.43
N ALA A 88 3.45 -1.36 -16.10
CA ALA A 88 3.53 0.07 -16.35
C ALA A 88 4.58 0.76 -15.45
N VAL A 89 5.11 1.87 -15.94
CA VAL A 89 6.05 2.74 -15.23
C VAL A 89 5.43 4.14 -15.13
N ILE A 90 5.12 4.55 -13.91
CA ILE A 90 4.51 5.86 -13.62
C ILE A 90 5.51 6.66 -12.80
N VAL A 91 5.95 7.80 -13.33
CA VAL A 91 6.97 8.64 -12.68
C VAL A 91 6.45 10.07 -12.61
N GLY A 92 6.39 10.65 -11.41
CA GLY A 92 5.84 11.97 -11.19
C GLY A 92 4.33 12.04 -11.44
N GLY A 93 3.84 13.26 -11.64
CA GLY A 93 2.43 13.52 -11.96
C GLY A 93 1.45 13.26 -10.82
N SER A 94 0.15 13.27 -11.17
CA SER A 94 -0.93 13.11 -10.20
C SER A 94 -2.10 12.30 -10.74
N LEU A 95 -2.78 11.59 -9.84
CA LEU A 95 -4.05 10.92 -10.09
C LEU A 95 -5.04 11.38 -9.03
N ALA A 96 -6.02 12.19 -9.42
CA ALA A 96 -6.97 12.83 -8.50
C ALA A 96 -8.41 12.47 -8.85
N GLU A 97 -9.24 12.23 -7.82
CA GLU A 97 -10.69 12.03 -7.95
C GLU A 97 -11.05 10.94 -8.96
N SER A 98 -10.23 9.89 -9.05
CA SER A 98 -10.30 8.88 -10.10
C SER A 98 -10.51 7.49 -9.51
N THR A 99 -11.09 6.58 -10.30
CA THR A 99 -11.27 5.18 -9.88
C THR A 99 -10.32 4.28 -10.65
N VAL A 100 -9.72 3.32 -9.96
CA VAL A 100 -8.80 2.32 -10.54
C VAL A 100 -9.20 0.96 -10.00
N ARG A 101 -10.51 0.64 -10.05
CA ARG A 101 -11.06 -0.54 -9.40
C ARG A 101 -10.87 -1.77 -10.27
N ARG A 102 -10.53 -2.91 -9.67
CA ARG A 102 -10.32 -4.18 -10.40
C ARG A 102 -9.27 -4.09 -11.52
N ALA A 103 -8.38 -3.11 -11.45
CA ALA A 103 -7.30 -2.93 -12.40
C ALA A 103 -6.23 -4.01 -12.21
N ASP A 104 -5.47 -4.29 -13.26
CA ASP A 104 -4.26 -5.07 -13.19
C ASP A 104 -3.06 -4.13 -13.02
N LEU A 105 -2.48 -4.08 -11.81
CA LEU A 105 -1.28 -3.29 -11.48
C LEU A 105 -0.10 -4.21 -11.15
N ARG A 106 -0.10 -5.45 -11.68
CA ARG A 106 1.00 -6.39 -11.48
C ARG A 106 2.27 -5.87 -12.14
N ASP A 107 3.39 -6.00 -11.45
CA ASP A 107 4.70 -5.55 -11.93
C ASP A 107 4.78 -4.04 -12.24
N THR A 108 3.79 -3.26 -11.83
CA THR A 108 3.76 -1.80 -12.02
C THR A 108 4.68 -1.12 -11.01
N SER A 109 5.44 -0.13 -11.48
CA SER A 109 6.25 0.75 -10.63
C SER A 109 5.70 2.18 -10.64
N VAL A 110 5.59 2.78 -9.46
CA VAL A 110 5.13 4.15 -9.29
C VAL A 110 6.15 4.93 -8.47
N ALA A 111 6.66 6.05 -8.99
CA ALA A 111 7.68 6.84 -8.32
C ALA A 111 7.34 8.33 -8.31
N GLY A 112 7.44 9.00 -7.15
CA GLY A 112 7.38 10.45 -7.07
C GLY A 112 6.04 11.11 -7.44
N SER A 113 4.93 10.36 -7.42
CA SER A 113 3.60 10.85 -7.79
C SER A 113 2.71 11.21 -6.59
N SER A 114 1.59 11.89 -6.85
CA SER A 114 0.54 12.15 -5.85
C SER A 114 -0.81 11.54 -6.25
N TRP A 115 -1.40 10.71 -5.38
CA TRP A 115 -2.65 10.00 -5.63
C TRP A 115 -3.69 10.45 -4.61
N GLU A 116 -4.71 11.17 -5.05
CA GLU A 116 -5.72 11.80 -4.19
C GLU A 116 -7.12 11.28 -4.50
N SER A 117 -7.85 10.85 -3.46
CA SER A 117 -9.22 10.36 -3.58
C SER A 117 -9.36 9.25 -4.62
N VAL A 118 -8.41 8.30 -4.60
CA VAL A 118 -8.35 7.16 -5.52
C VAL A 118 -8.92 5.90 -4.89
N ASP A 119 -9.76 5.18 -5.63
CA ASP A 119 -10.31 3.89 -5.22
C ASP A 119 -9.62 2.74 -5.96
N LEU A 120 -8.84 1.94 -5.23
CA LEU A 120 -8.09 0.79 -5.75
C LEU A 120 -8.78 -0.56 -5.46
N VAL A 121 -10.06 -0.56 -5.05
CA VAL A 121 -10.75 -1.77 -4.61
C VAL A 121 -10.79 -2.84 -5.72
N GLY A 122 -10.35 -4.04 -5.35
CA GLY A 122 -10.34 -5.22 -6.23
C GLY A 122 -9.17 -5.31 -7.19
N SER A 123 -8.25 -4.33 -7.18
CA SER A 123 -7.10 -4.31 -8.07
C SER A 123 -6.00 -5.28 -7.63
N LYS A 124 -5.18 -5.73 -8.58
CA LYS A 124 -4.12 -6.72 -8.36
C LYS A 124 -2.76 -6.02 -8.24
N PHE A 125 -1.98 -6.37 -7.22
CA PHE A 125 -0.73 -5.69 -6.85
C PHE A 125 0.50 -6.61 -6.79
N ALA A 126 0.48 -7.80 -7.39
CA ALA A 126 1.64 -8.70 -7.32
C ALA A 126 2.89 -8.00 -7.90
N TYR A 127 3.97 -7.95 -7.13
CA TYR A 127 5.22 -7.25 -7.47
C TYR A 127 5.07 -5.74 -7.72
N PHE A 128 3.98 -5.13 -7.26
CA PHE A 128 3.83 -3.68 -7.28
C PHE A 128 4.84 -3.02 -6.35
N ALA A 129 5.47 -1.95 -6.82
CA ALA A 129 6.38 -1.13 -6.03
C ALA A 129 5.99 0.35 -6.12
N ALA A 130 5.92 1.00 -4.96
CA ALA A 130 5.76 2.45 -4.89
C ALA A 130 6.94 3.08 -4.15
N GLU A 131 7.51 4.12 -4.74
CA GLU A 131 8.60 4.90 -4.16
C GLU A 131 8.26 6.39 -4.12
N ARG A 132 8.39 7.03 -2.95
CA ARG A 132 8.18 8.50 -2.82
C ARG A 132 6.81 8.96 -3.31
N VAL A 133 5.79 8.12 -3.13
CA VAL A 133 4.41 8.42 -3.52
C VAL A 133 3.63 8.96 -2.32
N THR A 134 2.84 10.01 -2.54
CA THR A 134 1.87 10.47 -1.54
C THR A 134 0.49 9.96 -1.89
N PHE A 135 -0.15 9.27 -0.95
CA PHE A 135 -1.54 8.83 -1.06
C PHE A 135 -2.40 9.63 -0.08
N THR A 136 -3.47 10.24 -0.58
CA THR A 136 -4.38 11.04 0.24
C THR A 136 -5.83 10.61 -0.05
N HIS A 137 -6.62 10.31 0.99
CA HIS A 137 -8.00 9.81 0.83
C HIS A 137 -8.11 8.55 -0.07
N THR A 138 -7.02 7.78 -0.20
CA THR A 138 -6.97 6.59 -1.05
C THR A 138 -7.50 5.36 -0.30
N THR A 139 -8.27 4.53 -0.99
CA THR A 139 -8.74 3.24 -0.47
C THR A 139 -7.98 2.09 -1.12
N PHE A 140 -7.30 1.29 -0.30
CA PHE A 140 -6.53 0.12 -0.71
C PHE A 140 -7.30 -1.20 -0.50
N PRO A 141 -7.16 -2.17 -1.41
CA PRO A 141 -7.69 -3.51 -1.21
C PRO A 141 -6.78 -4.35 -0.28
N ALA A 142 -7.00 -5.66 -0.22
CA ALA A 142 -6.01 -6.57 0.32
C ALA A 142 -4.72 -6.49 -0.53
N LEU A 143 -3.57 -6.51 0.15
CA LEU A 143 -2.25 -6.43 -0.47
C LEU A 143 -1.41 -7.61 0.00
N ALA A 144 -0.57 -8.12 -0.90
CA ALA A 144 0.35 -9.21 -0.61
C ALA A 144 1.71 -8.93 -1.25
N SER A 145 2.78 -9.00 -0.45
CA SER A 145 4.16 -8.81 -0.90
C SER A 145 4.41 -7.48 -1.63
N VAL A 146 3.85 -6.38 -1.10
CA VAL A 146 3.98 -5.04 -1.67
C VAL A 146 4.93 -4.19 -0.84
N GLY A 147 5.82 -3.44 -1.51
CA GLY A 147 6.73 -2.49 -0.87
C GLY A 147 6.31 -1.04 -1.14
N PHE A 148 6.18 -0.26 -0.06
CA PHE A 148 6.01 1.18 -0.07
C PHE A 148 7.28 1.82 0.50
N THR A 149 8.12 2.38 -0.36
CA THR A 149 9.40 3.00 0.03
C THR A 149 9.26 4.51 0.04
N ARG A 150 9.47 5.12 1.21
CA ARG A 150 9.35 6.57 1.43
C ARG A 150 8.00 7.15 0.96
N CYS A 151 6.94 6.36 1.08
CA CYS A 151 5.59 6.80 0.76
C CYS A 151 4.91 7.39 1.98
N SER A 152 4.03 8.36 1.76
CA SER A 152 3.19 8.96 2.80
C SER A 152 1.72 8.64 2.54
N PHE A 153 0.97 8.46 3.62
CA PHE A 153 -0.44 8.10 3.59
C PHE A 153 -1.21 9.04 4.51
N GLU A 154 -2.14 9.80 3.94
CA GLU A 154 -3.02 10.70 4.69
C GLU A 154 -4.48 10.32 4.46
N ARG A 155 -5.21 10.04 5.54
CA ARG A 155 -6.63 9.70 5.51
C ARG A 155 -6.93 8.49 4.62
N CYS A 156 -5.99 7.54 4.55
CA CYS A 156 -6.12 6.33 3.74
C CYS A 156 -6.84 5.20 4.48
N ARG A 157 -7.46 4.30 3.73
CA ARG A 157 -8.16 3.13 4.25
C ARG A 157 -7.62 1.84 3.64
N PHE A 158 -7.15 0.92 4.46
CA PHE A 158 -6.74 -0.43 4.04
C PHE A 158 -7.82 -1.43 4.43
N LEU A 159 -8.64 -1.83 3.44
CA LEU A 159 -9.84 -2.62 3.70
C LEU A 159 -9.55 -4.12 3.93
N GLY A 160 -8.48 -4.63 3.32
CA GLY A 160 -8.11 -6.05 3.35
C GLY A 160 -6.82 -6.32 4.12
N GLY A 161 -6.43 -7.59 4.19
CA GLY A 161 -5.19 -8.03 4.83
C GLY A 161 -3.94 -7.56 4.10
N LEU A 162 -2.83 -7.44 4.82
CA LEU A 162 -1.55 -6.89 4.38
C LEU A 162 -0.40 -7.90 4.56
N SER A 163 -0.53 -9.06 3.91
CA SER A 163 0.44 -10.14 4.08
C SER A 163 1.78 -9.81 3.41
N GLY A 164 2.86 -9.66 4.20
CA GLY A 164 4.20 -9.34 3.67
C GLY A 164 4.30 -7.94 3.07
N VAL A 165 3.42 -7.02 3.47
CA VAL A 165 3.48 -5.63 3.03
C VAL A 165 4.50 -4.85 3.86
N ARG A 166 5.35 -4.06 3.23
CA ARG A 166 6.37 -3.26 3.91
C ARG A 166 6.15 -1.77 3.69
N PHE A 167 6.02 -1.02 4.77
CA PHE A 167 6.04 0.43 4.80
C PHE A 167 7.42 0.88 5.29
N LEU A 168 8.26 1.36 4.37
CA LEU A 168 9.67 1.67 4.59
C LEU A 168 9.90 3.18 4.50
N GLY A 169 9.77 3.87 5.63
CA GLY A 169 9.82 5.33 5.76
C GLY A 169 11.17 5.96 6.08
N ARG A 170 12.25 5.18 6.15
CA ARG A 170 13.56 5.67 6.62
C ARG A 170 14.06 6.87 5.82
N GLN A 171 14.30 7.95 6.55
CA GLN A 171 14.87 9.18 6.02
C GLN A 171 16.33 8.98 5.59
N THR A 172 16.67 9.68 4.52
CA THR A 172 18.00 9.93 4.02
C THR A 172 18.30 11.41 4.12
N ARG A 173 19.56 11.78 3.87
CA ARG A 173 20.02 13.17 3.94
C ARG A 173 19.25 14.12 3.00
N ASP A 174 18.65 13.57 1.94
CA ASP A 174 17.93 14.33 0.91
C ASP A 174 16.42 14.43 1.15
N ASP A 175 15.90 13.80 2.21
CA ASP A 175 14.46 13.79 2.47
C ASP A 175 14.00 15.10 3.11
N ARG A 176 13.02 15.75 2.47
CA ARG A 176 12.45 17.03 2.93
C ARG A 176 11.45 16.86 4.07
N ALA A 177 10.89 15.67 4.25
CA ALA A 177 9.88 15.35 5.26
C ALA A 177 9.90 13.84 5.61
N PRO A 178 9.48 13.43 6.81
CA PRO A 178 9.31 12.03 7.17
C PRO A 178 8.16 11.38 6.39
N ALA A 179 8.25 10.06 6.20
CA ALA A 179 7.14 9.26 5.72
C ALA A 179 6.15 9.01 6.86
N VAL A 180 4.88 9.31 6.62
CA VAL A 180 3.85 9.34 7.68
C VAL A 180 2.64 8.48 7.34
N LEU A 181 2.05 7.87 8.36
CA LEU A 181 0.70 7.34 8.37
C LEU A 181 -0.16 8.28 9.21
N ARG A 182 -0.91 9.19 8.57
CA ARG A 182 -1.79 10.15 9.25
C ARG A 182 -3.25 9.85 8.98
N GLY A 183 -4.08 9.68 10.01
CA GLY A 183 -5.52 9.40 9.84
C GLY A 183 -5.78 8.09 9.10
N VAL A 184 -4.87 7.11 9.20
CA VAL A 184 -4.93 5.86 8.44
C VAL A 184 -5.72 4.81 9.20
N SER A 185 -6.62 4.11 8.51
CA SER A 185 -7.41 3.02 9.11
C SER A 185 -7.13 1.67 8.46
N PHE A 186 -6.73 0.69 9.27
CA PHE A 186 -6.61 -0.72 8.90
C PHE A 186 -7.84 -1.50 9.39
N PHE A 187 -8.54 -2.20 8.49
CA PHE A 187 -9.79 -2.89 8.82
C PHE A 187 -9.64 -4.40 9.03
N SER A 188 -8.61 -5.02 8.46
CA SER A 188 -8.36 -6.46 8.57
C SER A 188 -7.32 -6.77 9.64
N ASP A 189 -7.60 -7.77 10.47
CA ASP A 189 -6.68 -8.35 11.45
C ASP A 189 -5.54 -9.17 10.82
N ASN A 190 -5.59 -9.42 9.51
CA ASN A 190 -4.55 -10.11 8.78
C ASN A 190 -3.41 -9.14 8.40
N LEU A 191 -2.49 -8.91 9.32
CA LEU A 191 -1.28 -8.10 9.12
C LEU A 191 0.00 -8.95 9.15
N ARG A 192 -0.08 -10.22 8.72
CA ARG A 192 1.05 -11.16 8.78
C ARG A 192 2.26 -10.58 8.04
N TYR A 193 3.38 -10.41 8.73
CA TYR A 193 4.61 -9.81 8.18
C TYR A 193 4.45 -8.37 7.65
N ALA A 194 3.45 -7.63 8.15
CA ALA A 194 3.33 -6.21 7.87
C ALA A 194 4.39 -5.42 8.66
N GLU A 195 5.21 -4.64 7.96
CA GLU A 195 6.34 -3.92 8.52
C GLU A 195 6.13 -2.41 8.44
N PHE A 196 6.45 -1.67 9.51
CA PHE A 196 6.33 -0.22 9.60
C PHE A 196 7.67 0.40 10.04
N ASP A 197 8.67 0.30 9.17
CA ASP A 197 10.02 0.77 9.47
C ASP A 197 10.17 2.27 9.18
N GLY A 198 10.50 3.06 10.20
CA GLY A 198 10.73 4.51 10.04
C GLY A 198 9.49 5.32 9.65
N MET A 199 8.29 4.77 9.82
CA MET A 199 7.03 5.49 9.61
C MET A 199 6.61 6.23 10.88
N GLU A 200 6.19 7.48 10.73
CA GLU A 200 5.54 8.23 11.82
C GLU A 200 4.03 7.91 11.85
N PHE A 201 3.48 7.70 13.04
CA PHE A 201 2.07 7.39 13.24
C PHE A 201 1.36 8.60 13.84
N ASP A 202 0.30 9.05 13.17
CA ASP A 202 -0.56 10.15 13.61
C ASP A 202 -2.01 9.72 13.38
N ASP A 203 -2.81 9.53 14.42
CA ASP A 203 -4.22 9.09 14.28
C ASP A 203 -4.37 7.80 13.42
N VAL A 204 -3.60 6.75 13.75
CA VAL A 204 -3.67 5.45 13.06
C VAL A 204 -4.59 4.50 13.82
N THR A 205 -5.60 3.96 13.13
CA THR A 205 -6.55 3.00 13.69
C THR A 205 -6.25 1.58 13.20
N PHE A 206 -6.12 0.65 14.14
CA PHE A 206 -5.97 -0.79 13.87
C PHE A 206 -7.29 -1.56 14.15
N PRO A 207 -7.46 -2.77 13.57
CA PRO A 207 -8.54 -3.68 13.93
C PRO A 207 -8.48 -4.02 15.43
N GLY A 208 -9.60 -4.52 15.98
CA GLY A 208 -9.82 -4.72 17.42
C GLY A 208 -8.57 -5.11 18.22
N SER A 209 -8.34 -4.41 19.34
CA SER A 209 -7.07 -4.41 20.07
C SER A 209 -6.54 -5.79 20.50
N ASP A 210 -7.42 -6.79 20.60
CA ASP A 210 -7.07 -8.16 21.00
C ASP A 210 -6.83 -9.09 19.82
N ALA A 211 -6.68 -8.57 18.60
CA ALA A 211 -6.25 -9.34 17.43
C ALA A 211 -4.79 -9.04 17.05
N ILE A 212 -4.31 -7.83 17.33
CA ILE A 212 -2.99 -7.33 16.91
C ILE A 212 -2.28 -6.69 18.11
N ILE A 213 -0.97 -6.92 18.20
CA ILE A 213 -0.05 -6.22 19.10
C ILE A 213 0.74 -5.25 18.25
N VAL A 214 0.51 -3.95 18.43
CA VAL A 214 1.30 -2.91 17.77
C VAL A 214 2.37 -2.43 18.74
N VAL A 215 3.60 -2.35 18.25
CA VAL A 215 4.73 -1.66 18.86
C VAL A 215 5.03 -0.48 17.97
N GLU A 216 4.61 0.72 18.33
CA GLU A 216 4.71 1.89 17.45
C GLU A 216 6.16 2.27 17.16
N HIS A 217 7.03 2.18 18.17
CA HIS A 217 8.44 2.55 18.06
C HIS A 217 9.33 1.61 18.89
N GLY A 218 10.56 1.41 18.39
CA GLY A 218 11.63 0.77 19.17
C GLY A 218 11.40 -0.72 19.46
N PHE A 219 10.93 -1.48 18.46
CA PHE A 219 10.63 -2.91 18.62
C PHE A 219 11.77 -3.71 19.24
N ARG A 220 13.03 -3.41 18.89
CA ARG A 220 14.19 -4.10 19.47
C ARG A 220 14.26 -3.98 20.99
N ALA A 221 14.10 -2.77 21.52
CA ALA A 221 14.11 -2.53 22.97
C ALA A 221 12.93 -3.24 23.66
N VAL A 222 11.75 -3.20 23.02
CA VAL A 222 10.56 -3.90 23.51
C VAL A 222 10.77 -5.42 23.51
N ALA A 223 11.39 -5.97 22.46
CA ALA A 223 11.68 -7.39 22.34
C ALA A 223 12.69 -7.85 23.40
N GLU A 224 13.76 -7.09 23.63
CA GLU A 224 14.74 -7.35 24.69
C GLU A 224 14.06 -7.38 26.07
N ARG A 225 13.30 -6.33 26.42
CA ARG A 225 12.57 -6.28 27.70
C ARG A 225 11.53 -7.39 27.84
N ALA A 226 10.82 -7.73 26.77
CA ALA A 226 9.86 -8.83 26.77
C ALA A 226 10.55 -10.20 26.95
N GLY A 227 11.75 -10.35 26.38
CA GLY A 227 12.61 -11.52 26.58
C GLY A 227 12.92 -11.74 28.05
N ASP A 228 13.41 -10.69 28.74
CA ASP A 228 13.72 -10.73 30.17
C ASP A 228 12.50 -11.10 31.02
N LEU A 229 11.35 -10.46 30.74
CA LEU A 229 10.09 -10.72 31.44
C LEU A 229 9.58 -12.17 31.25
N SER A 230 9.99 -12.84 30.18
CA SER A 230 9.56 -14.19 29.84
C SER A 230 10.39 -15.31 30.49
N MET A 231 11.54 -14.99 31.10
CA MET A 231 12.54 -15.98 31.56
C MET A 231 12.01 -16.98 32.60
N ASN A 232 11.00 -16.60 33.38
CA ASN A 232 10.40 -17.47 34.38
C ASN A 232 9.51 -18.56 33.76
N ARG A 233 9.11 -18.41 32.50
CA ARG A 233 8.30 -19.39 31.77
C ARG A 233 9.22 -20.30 30.95
N ARG A 234 9.44 -21.51 31.47
CA ARG A 234 10.42 -22.51 30.96
C ARG A 234 9.79 -23.66 30.16
N ASP A 235 8.51 -23.55 29.84
CA ASP A 235 7.83 -24.48 28.96
C ASP A 235 8.08 -24.12 27.48
N ASP A 236 7.55 -24.96 26.59
CA ASP A 236 7.58 -24.80 25.14
C ASP A 236 7.00 -23.44 24.68
N VAL A 237 5.94 -22.96 25.33
CA VAL A 237 5.36 -21.64 25.06
C VAL A 237 6.38 -20.51 25.34
N GLY A 238 7.06 -20.55 26.49
CA GLY A 238 8.08 -19.55 26.82
C GLY A 238 9.27 -19.60 25.86
N GLU A 239 9.71 -20.79 25.47
CA GLU A 239 10.80 -20.98 24.50
C GLU A 239 10.42 -20.47 23.11
N ALA A 240 9.23 -20.82 22.61
CA ALA A 240 8.73 -20.38 21.32
C ALA A 240 8.61 -18.85 21.25
N PHE A 241 8.12 -18.21 22.31
CA PHE A 241 8.04 -16.75 22.40
C PHE A 241 9.43 -16.11 22.32
N ARG A 242 10.40 -16.57 23.11
CA ARG A 242 11.78 -16.04 23.06
C ARG A 242 12.44 -16.25 21.69
N LYS A 243 12.19 -17.40 21.05
CA LYS A 243 12.65 -17.69 19.68
C LYS A 243 12.05 -16.69 18.69
N PHE A 244 10.75 -16.44 18.77
CA PHE A 244 10.07 -15.41 17.96
C PHE A 244 10.73 -14.05 18.15
N LEU A 245 10.90 -13.59 19.38
CA LEU A 245 11.54 -12.29 19.66
C LEU A 245 12.95 -12.21 19.08
N SER A 246 13.76 -13.27 19.23
CA SER A 246 15.11 -13.32 18.68
C SER A 246 15.11 -13.28 17.15
N LEU A 247 14.20 -13.97 16.48
CA LEU A 247 14.09 -13.98 15.03
C LEU A 247 13.66 -12.61 14.50
N GLU A 248 12.62 -12.02 15.08
CA GLU A 248 12.08 -10.74 14.62
C GLU A 248 13.05 -9.59 14.92
N SER A 249 13.71 -9.58 16.08
CA SER A 249 14.68 -8.52 16.47
C SER A 249 16.01 -8.57 15.70
N SER A 250 16.32 -9.68 15.03
CA SER A 250 17.55 -9.88 14.25
C SER A 250 17.33 -9.80 12.74
N ARG A 251 16.13 -9.47 12.27
CA ARG A 251 15.85 -9.32 10.84
C ARG A 251 16.73 -8.24 10.23
N PRO A 252 17.41 -8.52 9.09
CA PRO A 252 18.18 -7.51 8.38
C PRO A 252 17.32 -6.30 8.02
N GLY A 253 17.81 -5.10 8.35
CA GLY A 253 17.13 -3.84 8.04
C GLY A 253 16.37 -3.21 9.21
N LEU A 254 16.11 -3.94 10.31
CA LEU A 254 15.38 -3.42 11.47
C LEU A 254 16.09 -2.21 12.09
N SER A 255 15.47 -1.03 11.98
CA SER A 255 15.96 0.21 12.59
C SER A 255 15.83 0.17 14.13
N ALA A 256 16.68 0.95 14.81
CA ALA A 256 16.57 1.15 16.27
C ALA A 256 15.22 1.77 16.69
N THR A 257 14.54 2.46 15.78
CA THR A 257 13.25 3.11 16.00
C THR A 257 12.06 2.35 15.40
N ALA A 258 12.30 1.23 14.70
CA ALA A 258 11.28 0.54 13.91
C ALA A 258 10.07 0.14 14.77
N GLY A 259 8.88 0.44 14.24
CA GLY A 259 7.61 -0.07 14.74
C GLY A 259 7.29 -1.43 14.15
N TRP A 260 6.40 -2.19 14.79
CA TRP A 260 6.07 -3.55 14.38
C TRP A 260 4.62 -3.89 14.73
N ALA A 261 3.89 -4.50 13.79
CA ALA A 261 2.57 -5.05 14.05
C ALA A 261 2.66 -6.58 14.06
N ILE A 262 2.14 -7.19 15.13
CA ILE A 262 2.17 -8.64 15.33
C ILE A 262 0.74 -9.12 15.42
N GLY A 263 0.32 -10.00 14.51
CA GLY A 263 -0.97 -10.65 14.62
C GLY A 263 -0.93 -11.71 15.73
N ARG A 264 -1.97 -11.78 16.58
CA ARG A 264 -2.12 -12.94 17.48
C ARG A 264 -2.23 -14.25 16.71
N ARG A 265 -2.77 -14.19 15.49
CA ARG A 265 -2.82 -15.31 14.54
C ARG A 265 -1.43 -15.83 14.16
N ASP A 266 -0.39 -14.97 14.13
CA ASP A 266 0.97 -15.40 13.79
C ASP A 266 1.52 -16.42 14.81
N PHE A 267 1.08 -16.33 16.08
CA PHE A 267 1.41 -17.33 17.09
C PHE A 267 0.51 -18.57 17.01
N ILE A 268 -0.74 -18.41 16.58
CA ILE A 268 -1.73 -19.49 16.49
C ILE A 268 -1.39 -20.45 15.35
N ASP A 269 -1.03 -19.91 14.19
CA ASP A 269 -0.81 -20.68 12.97
C ASP A 269 0.51 -21.48 13.03
N ASP A 270 1.51 -20.98 13.77
CA ASP A 270 2.89 -21.48 13.72
C ASP A 270 3.28 -22.35 14.97
N HIS A 271 2.37 -22.59 15.92
CA HIS A 271 2.67 -23.35 17.16
C HIS A 271 1.51 -24.24 17.66
N PRO A 272 1.76 -25.48 18.13
CA PRO A 272 0.71 -26.38 18.65
C PRO A 272 -0.11 -25.80 19.82
N ASN A 273 0.56 -25.09 20.73
CA ASN A 273 -0.08 -24.33 21.83
C ASN A 273 -0.28 -22.84 21.47
N GLY A 274 -0.56 -22.57 20.20
CA GLY A 274 -0.57 -21.24 19.61
C GLY A 274 -1.49 -20.20 20.28
N PRO A 275 -2.74 -20.55 20.69
CA PRO A 275 -3.59 -19.61 21.44
C PRO A 275 -2.99 -19.16 22.78
N GLU A 276 -2.38 -20.09 23.51
CA GLU A 276 -1.73 -19.78 24.79
C GLU A 276 -0.46 -18.94 24.58
N LEU A 277 0.31 -19.24 23.53
CA LEU A 277 1.45 -18.43 23.09
C LEU A 277 1.03 -17.01 22.73
N ALA A 278 -0.07 -16.85 21.98
CA ALA A 278 -0.60 -15.54 21.59
C ALA A 278 -0.99 -14.70 22.82
N ASP A 279 -1.67 -15.31 23.79
CA ASP A 279 -2.05 -14.67 25.05
C ASP A 279 -0.84 -14.27 25.89
N PHE A 280 0.13 -15.16 26.00
CA PHE A 280 1.38 -14.89 26.70
C PHE A 280 2.18 -13.77 26.05
N ALA A 281 2.34 -13.80 24.72
CA ALA A 281 3.01 -12.77 23.94
C ALA A 281 2.32 -11.41 24.09
N THR A 282 0.98 -11.38 23.97
CA THR A 282 0.18 -10.16 24.10
C THR A 282 0.41 -9.49 25.45
N ARG A 283 0.27 -10.25 26.55
CA ARG A 283 0.49 -9.71 27.90
C ARG A 283 1.92 -9.24 28.11
N THR A 284 2.90 -10.01 27.64
CA THR A 284 4.32 -9.74 27.89
C THR A 284 4.81 -8.53 27.08
N LEU A 285 4.46 -8.43 25.80
CA LEU A 285 4.79 -7.30 24.95
C LEU A 285 4.11 -6.01 25.42
N ARG A 286 2.80 -6.05 25.76
CA ARG A 286 2.11 -4.87 26.33
C ARG A 286 2.76 -4.42 27.65
N LYS A 287 3.18 -5.36 28.50
CA LYS A 287 3.89 -5.04 29.75
C LYS A 287 5.25 -4.41 29.50
N ALA A 288 6.04 -4.95 28.56
CA ALA A 288 7.34 -4.41 28.17
C ALA A 288 7.22 -2.98 27.62
N GLN A 289 6.28 -2.76 26.70
CA GLN A 289 5.99 -1.43 26.16
C GLN A 289 5.62 -0.43 27.26
N LYS A 290 4.73 -0.82 28.18
CA LYS A 290 4.32 0.04 29.29
C LYS A 290 5.49 0.43 30.19
N GLN A 291 6.40 -0.50 30.51
CA GLN A 291 7.59 -0.22 31.30
C GLN A 291 8.53 0.76 30.59
N LEU A 292 8.84 0.49 29.32
CA LEU A 292 9.75 1.33 28.54
C LEU A 292 9.21 2.76 28.31
N ARG A 293 7.89 2.91 28.09
CA ARG A 293 7.24 4.23 28.05
C ARG A 293 7.38 4.98 29.37
N SER A 294 7.15 4.29 30.50
CA SER A 294 7.32 4.93 31.83
C SER A 294 8.77 5.31 32.15
N GLU A 295 9.73 4.65 31.50
CA GLU A 295 11.17 4.93 31.61
C GLU A 295 11.66 5.98 30.59
N GLY A 296 10.80 6.43 29.65
CA GLY A 296 11.17 7.36 28.59
C GLY A 296 12.08 6.77 27.50
N VAL A 297 12.17 5.44 27.40
CA VAL A 297 13.01 4.74 26.42
C VAL A 297 12.37 4.71 25.05
N ILE A 298 11.03 4.63 25.00
CA ILE A 298 10.23 4.72 23.77
C ILE A 298 9.16 5.81 23.94
N GLY A 299 8.76 6.40 22.80
CA GLY A 299 7.69 7.39 22.70
C GLY A 299 6.31 6.86 23.05
#